data_AF-A0A382JV56-F1
#
_entry.id   AF-A0A382JV56-F1
#
_cell.length_a   1.000
_cell.length_b   1.000
_cell.length_c   1.000
_cell.angle_alpha   90.00
_cell.angle_beta   90.00
_cell.angle_gamma   90.00
#
_symmetry.space_group_name_H-M   'P 1'
#
loop_
_entity.id
_entity.type
_entity.pdbx_description
1 polymer ?
#
loop_
_entity_poly.entity_id
_entity_poly.type
_entity_poly.pdbx_seq_one_letter_code
_entity_poly.pdbx_strand_id
1 'polypeptide(L)'
;RNLKKIGYQFTSAHCAGFVQYDGHPPQTKADVIQNLLEDHEQFLFVDDHPDNCVNVHESFPEAEVWLMTRPHNQDFSHPVIRRALHWDDVFKHPREVDHEH
;
A
#
# COMPACT_ATOMS: atom_id res chain seq x y z
N ARG A 1 -15.02 -2.18 -13.86
CA ARG A 1 -16.24 -3.01 -14.08
C ARG A 1 -16.12 -4.42 -13.50
N ASN A 2 -14.92 -5.01 -13.41
CA ASN A 2 -14.73 -6.39 -12.89
C ASN A 2 -14.67 -6.46 -11.36
N LEU A 3 -14.00 -5.52 -10.68
CA LEU A 3 -13.90 -5.50 -9.21
C LEU A 3 -15.26 -5.46 -8.51
N LYS A 4 -16.17 -4.59 -8.98
CA LYS A 4 -17.54 -4.52 -8.46
C LYS A 4 -18.34 -5.82 -8.69
N LYS A 5 -18.10 -6.52 -9.81
CA LYS A 5 -18.80 -7.77 -10.14
C LYS A 5 -18.43 -8.93 -9.22
N ILE A 6 -17.22 -8.90 -8.66
CA ILE A 6 -16.73 -9.92 -7.72
C ILE A 6 -16.89 -9.50 -6.25
N GLY A 7 -17.67 -8.44 -5.99
CA GLY A 7 -18.07 -8.03 -4.65
C GLY A 7 -17.15 -7.03 -3.94
N TYR A 8 -16.07 -6.58 -4.58
CA TYR A 8 -15.22 -5.54 -3.97
C TYR A 8 -15.95 -4.20 -3.91
N GLN A 9 -15.94 -3.62 -2.70
CA GLN A 9 -16.36 -2.25 -2.43
C GLN A 9 -15.12 -1.36 -2.36
N PHE A 10 -15.14 -0.23 -3.04
CA PHE A 10 -14.05 0.73 -3.06
C PHE A 10 -14.59 2.14 -3.31
N THR A 11 -13.98 3.14 -2.68
CA THR A 11 -14.34 4.56 -2.88
C THR A 11 -13.90 5.06 -4.25
N SER A 12 -12.66 4.75 -4.63
CA SER A 12 -12.07 5.11 -5.92
C SER A 12 -11.08 4.03 -6.37
N ALA A 13 -10.72 4.02 -7.65
CA ALA A 13 -9.77 3.09 -8.21
C ALA A 13 -8.86 3.84 -9.20
N HIS A 14 -7.55 3.65 -9.04
CA HIS A 14 -6.51 4.39 -9.75
C HIS A 14 -5.50 3.41 -10.33
N CYS A 15 -5.04 3.67 -11.55
CA CYS A 15 -4.04 2.84 -12.20
C CYS A 15 -2.64 3.27 -11.77
N ALA A 16 -1.80 2.31 -11.39
CA ALA A 16 -0.40 2.53 -11.04
C ALA A 16 0.42 1.29 -11.44
N GLY A 17 1.72 1.48 -11.61
CA GLY A 17 2.65 0.39 -11.89
C GLY A 17 3.88 0.85 -12.66
N PHE A 18 4.98 0.13 -12.47
CA PHE A 18 6.26 0.38 -13.15
C PHE A 18 6.26 0.05 -14.65
N VAL A 19 5.12 -0.33 -15.21
CA VAL A 19 4.96 -0.68 -16.63
C VAL A 19 4.04 0.32 -17.29
N GLN A 20 4.41 0.78 -18.49
CA GLN A 20 3.50 1.59 -19.32
C GLN A 20 2.25 0.77 -19.65
N TYR A 21 1.10 1.29 -19.23
CA TYR A 21 -0.19 0.71 -19.54
C TYR A 21 -0.96 1.70 -20.42
N ASP A 22 -1.38 1.25 -21.61
CA ASP A 22 -2.27 2.00 -22.50
C ASP A 22 -1.76 3.42 -22.85
N GLY A 23 -0.44 3.57 -23.04
CA GLY A 23 0.19 4.86 -23.39
C GLY A 23 0.35 5.85 -22.23
N HIS A 24 -0.06 5.49 -21.01
CA HIS A 24 0.22 6.28 -19.82
C HIS A 24 1.69 6.14 -19.40
N PRO A 25 2.36 7.22 -18.97
CA PRO A 25 3.71 7.13 -18.43
C PRO A 25 3.72 6.22 -17.20
N PRO A 26 4.82 5.48 -16.97
CA PRO A 26 4.94 4.67 -15.76
C PRO A 26 4.81 5.60 -14.54
N GLN A 27 3.89 5.26 -13.66
CA GLN A 27 3.61 6.01 -12.45
C GLN A 27 3.72 5.05 -11.28
N THR A 28 4.51 5.42 -10.28
CA THR A 28 4.65 4.60 -9.08
C THR A 28 3.38 4.69 -8.24
N LYS A 29 3.21 3.76 -7.30
CA LYS A 29 2.08 3.84 -6.37
C LYS A 29 2.22 5.05 -5.44
N ALA A 30 3.46 5.40 -5.07
CA ALA A 30 3.71 6.60 -4.30
C ALA A 30 3.26 7.87 -5.03
N ASP A 31 3.52 7.98 -6.34
CA ASP A 31 3.07 9.13 -7.13
C ASP A 31 1.53 9.22 -7.17
N VAL A 32 0.84 8.08 -7.29
CA VAL A 32 -0.63 8.08 -7.26
C VAL A 32 -1.12 8.52 -5.88
N ILE A 33 -0.56 7.97 -4.81
CA ILE A 33 -0.91 8.33 -3.42
C ILE A 33 -0.69 9.83 -3.19
N GLN A 34 0.44 10.38 -3.63
CA GLN A 34 0.76 11.81 -3.50
C GLN A 34 -0.31 12.73 -4.11
N ASN A 35 -0.96 12.28 -5.20
CA ASN A 35 -2.02 13.04 -5.87
C ASN A 35 -3.39 12.88 -5.21
N LEU A 36 -3.55 11.89 -4.32
CA LEU A 36 -4.81 11.57 -3.65
C LEU A 36 -4.88 12.06 -2.21
N LEU A 37 -3.73 12.14 -1.54
CA LEU A 37 -3.66 12.58 -0.15
C LEU A 37 -4.07 14.03 -0.01
N GLU A 38 -4.93 14.29 0.98
CA GLU A 38 -5.15 15.62 1.51
C GLU A 38 -4.07 15.97 2.56
N ASP A 39 -3.88 17.26 2.85
CA ASP A 39 -2.86 17.71 3.80
C ASP A 39 -3.05 17.04 5.17
N HIS A 40 -1.96 16.45 5.68
CA HIS A 40 -1.91 15.71 6.96
C HIS A 40 -2.74 14.42 7.04
N GLU A 41 -3.21 13.89 5.91
CA GLU A 41 -3.91 12.61 5.89
C GLU A 41 -2.95 11.44 6.17
N GLN A 42 -3.30 10.64 7.18
CA GLN A 42 -2.62 9.38 7.46
C GLN A 42 -3.27 8.26 6.66
N PHE A 43 -2.44 7.36 6.11
CA PHE A 43 -2.93 6.20 5.36
C PHE A 43 -2.17 4.93 5.71
N LEU A 44 -2.82 3.81 5.41
CA LEU A 44 -2.25 2.47 5.47
C LEU A 44 -2.17 1.91 4.04
N PHE A 45 -1.01 1.39 3.68
CA PHE A 45 -0.75 0.80 2.37
C PHE A 45 -0.46 -0.70 2.49
N VAL A 46 -1.15 -1.51 1.68
CA VAL A 46 -0.94 -2.96 1.59
C VAL A 46 -0.72 -3.36 0.14
N ASP A 47 0.37 -4.06 -0.11
CA ASP A 47 0.67 -4.66 -1.42
C ASP A 47 1.41 -5.99 -1.20
N ASP A 48 1.55 -6.80 -2.23
CA ASP A 48 2.33 -8.04 -2.17
C ASP A 48 3.67 -7.95 -2.90
N HIS A 49 3.95 -6.86 -3.62
CA HIS A 49 5.25 -6.68 -4.26
C HIS A 49 6.20 -5.85 -3.40
N PRO A 50 7.40 -6.36 -3.06
CA PRO A 50 8.38 -5.65 -2.23
C PRO A 50 8.73 -4.24 -2.73
N ASP A 51 9.00 -4.09 -4.04
CA ASP A 51 9.40 -2.81 -4.62
C ASP A 51 8.32 -1.73 -4.45
N ASN A 52 7.04 -2.12 -4.49
CA ASN A 52 5.93 -1.20 -4.25
C ASN A 52 5.92 -0.73 -2.79
N CYS A 53 6.11 -1.65 -1.85
CA CYS A 53 6.14 -1.32 -0.42
C CYS A 53 7.34 -0.44 -0.07
N VAL A 54 8.53 -0.73 -0.62
CA VAL A 54 9.74 0.09 -0.42
C VAL A 54 9.53 1.49 -0.99
N ASN A 55 9.06 1.59 -2.24
CA ASN A 55 8.80 2.88 -2.87
C ASN A 55 7.82 3.76 -2.06
N VAL A 56 6.73 3.18 -1.55
CA VAL A 56 5.77 3.91 -0.72
C VAL A 56 6.39 4.32 0.62
N HIS A 57 7.13 3.43 1.29
CA HIS A 57 7.76 3.76 2.56
C HIS A 57 8.83 4.85 2.44
N GLU A 58 9.66 4.82 1.41
CA GLU A 58 10.68 5.85 1.17
C GLU A 58 10.05 7.21 0.84
N SER A 59 8.91 7.22 0.14
CA SER A 59 8.19 8.46 -0.20
C SER A 59 7.37 9.01 0.96
N PHE A 60 6.87 8.12 1.84
CA PHE A 60 6.05 8.46 2.99
C PHE A 60 6.55 7.69 4.22
N PRO A 61 7.63 8.16 4.88
CA PRO A 61 8.22 7.46 6.03
C PRO A 61 7.25 7.26 7.19
N GLU A 62 6.31 8.20 7.33
CA GLU A 62 5.26 8.20 8.35
C GLU A 62 4.08 7.27 8.01
N ALA A 63 4.03 6.66 6.82
CA ALA A 63 2.92 5.80 6.42
C ALA A 63 3.05 4.39 7.00
N GLU A 64 1.92 3.78 7.34
CA GLU A 64 1.92 2.37 7.72
C GLU A 64 1.93 1.48 6.48
N VAL A 65 3.01 0.71 6.30
CA VAL A 65 3.21 -0.12 5.10
C VAL A 65 3.29 -1.60 5.47
N TRP A 66 2.43 -2.38 4.82
CA TRP A 66 2.35 -3.83 4.98
C TRP A 66 2.65 -4.56 3.66
N LEU A 67 3.55 -5.54 3.75
CA LEU A 67 3.77 -6.54 2.71
C LEU A 67 2.93 -7.78 2.99
N MET A 68 1.97 -8.04 2.13
CA MET A 68 1.17 -9.24 2.15
C MET A 68 2.01 -10.43 1.65
N THR A 69 2.17 -11.45 2.50
CA THR A 69 3.06 -12.58 2.26
C THR A 69 2.51 -13.47 1.15
N ARG A 70 3.35 -13.74 0.16
CA ARG A 70 3.09 -14.60 -1.00
C ARG A 70 4.31 -15.48 -1.29
N PRO A 71 4.17 -16.56 -2.06
CA PRO A 71 5.31 -17.43 -2.37
C PRO A 71 6.50 -16.71 -3.01
N HIS A 72 6.25 -15.68 -3.82
CA HIS A 72 7.30 -14.95 -4.55
C HIS A 72 8.07 -13.93 -3.71
N ASN A 73 7.63 -13.62 -2.48
CA ASN A 73 8.21 -12.55 -1.65
C ASN A 73 8.70 -13.05 -0.27
N GLN A 74 8.91 -14.35 -0.11
CA GLN A 74 9.29 -14.97 1.17
C GLN A 74 10.65 -14.47 1.68
N ASP A 75 11.61 -14.28 0.78
CA ASP A 75 12.98 -13.91 1.13
C ASP A 75 13.14 -12.40 1.39
N PHE A 76 12.09 -11.61 1.19
CA PHE A 76 12.13 -10.18 1.46
C PHE A 76 12.09 -9.90 2.97
N SER A 77 13.02 -9.05 3.40
CA SER A 77 13.10 -8.54 4.77
C SER A 77 13.37 -7.04 4.74
N HIS A 78 12.71 -6.31 5.62
CA HIS A 78 12.88 -4.86 5.78
C HIS A 78 12.71 -4.49 7.26
N PRO A 79 13.50 -3.56 7.81
CA PRO A 79 13.46 -3.24 9.23
C PRO A 79 12.12 -2.65 9.70
N VAL A 80 11.38 -1.98 8.80
CA VAL A 80 10.16 -1.24 9.15
C VAL A 80 8.89 -1.79 8.50
N ILE A 81 8.99 -2.41 7.31
CA ILE A 81 7.80 -2.84 6.57
C ILE A 81 7.27 -4.11 7.23
N ARG A 82 6.02 -4.06 7.67
CA ARG A 82 5.38 -5.15 8.40
C ARG A 82 4.93 -6.23 7.43
N ARG A 83 4.92 -7.50 7.87
CA ARG A 83 4.41 -8.61 7.07
C ARG A 83 3.05 -9.06 7.57
N ALA A 84 2.11 -9.23 6.65
CA ALA A 84 0.81 -9.84 6.90
C ALA A 84 0.74 -11.17 6.16
N LEU A 85 0.20 -12.22 6.78
CA LEU A 85 -0.17 -13.45 6.08
C LEU A 85 -1.60 -13.35 5.55
N HIS A 86 -2.46 -12.71 6.32
CA HIS A 86 -3.88 -12.53 6.06
C HIS A 86 -4.33 -11.09 6.37
N TRP A 87 -5.49 -10.70 5.84
CA TRP A 87 -6.08 -9.39 6.12
C TRP A 87 -6.32 -9.14 7.61
N ASP A 88 -6.61 -10.20 8.36
CA ASP A 88 -6.77 -10.15 9.82
C ASP A 88 -5.53 -9.58 10.53
N ASP A 89 -4.32 -9.81 10.01
CA ASP A 89 -3.08 -9.30 10.61
C ASP A 89 -3.01 -7.78 10.49
N VAL A 90 -3.54 -7.24 9.39
CA VAL A 90 -3.63 -5.79 9.14
C VAL A 90 -4.72 -5.17 10.02
N PHE A 91 -5.89 -5.78 10.08
CA PHE A 91 -7.05 -5.20 10.79
C PHE A 91 -6.99 -5.35 12.32
N LYS A 92 -6.30 -6.36 12.86
CA LYS A 92 -6.14 -6.56 14.31
C LYS A 92 -5.03 -5.71 14.92
N HIS A 93 -4.28 -4.99 14.09
CA HIS A 93 -3.25 -4.06 14.51
C HIS A 93 -3.58 -2.63 14.06
N PRO A 94 -4.70 -2.05 14.55
CA PRO A 94 -4.87 -0.61 14.39
C PRO A 94 -3.67 0.08 15.02
N ARG A 95 -3.19 1.15 14.39
CA ARG A 95 -2.13 2.02 14.93
C ARG A 95 -2.31 2.20 16.43
N GLU A 96 -1.23 2.00 17.19
CA GLU A 96 -1.16 2.60 18.52
C GLU A 96 -1.27 4.10 18.31
N VAL A 97 -2.38 4.68 18.75
CA VAL A 97 -2.54 6.13 18.72
C VAL A 97 -1.64 6.63 19.84
N ASP A 98 -0.54 7.28 19.49
CA ASP A 98 0.30 7.95 20.48
C ASP A 98 -0.57 8.99 21.20
N HIS A 99 -1.01 8.65 22.41
CA HIS A 99 -1.60 9.59 23.33
C HIS A 99 -0.48 10.47 23.87
N GLU A 100 -0.14 11.54 23.14
CA GLU A 100 0.65 12.64 23.69
C GLU A 100 -0.03 13.15 24.97
N HIS A 101 0.70 13.07 26.09
CA HIS A 101 0.36 13.67 27.39
C HIS A 101 1.05 15.03 27.54
#